data_AF-A0A7S0NB26-F1
#
_entry.id   AF-A0A7S0NB26-F1
#
_cell.length_a   1.000
_cell.length_b   1.000
_cell.length_c   1.000
_cell.angle_alpha   90.00
_cell.angle_beta   90.00
_cell.angle_gamma   90.00
#
_symmetry.space_group_name_H-M   'P 1'
#
loop_
_entity.id
_entity.type
_entity.pdbx_description
1 polymer ?
#
loop_
_entity_poly.entity_id
_entity_poly.type
_entity_poly.pdbx_seq_one_letter_code
_entity_poly.pdbx_strand_id
1 'polypeptide(L)'
;MGVSEQISRTQSARIFESDGVHVERTQKATEFYDTLLGGHSPNSLRPAAGNHRSMGSALLMGAGDFENEDTSTSTSKVMPSPSSQSSPVAQHFSTIEIGKDDMKFSAAHFTVFSAQDRESLHGHTHAVRVAFTGPVGEDGMVENYQVFKKRVRELCNLWDETYLVPGQCRHLKIKEEDDRVLIEHNGVVQDLPKKDCRIIPVRNVTLEELSMLFLRLVVGETNMHDKSWADEKNIVAVSVKISSDGGRGQWATTSWSKQQGFGVP
;
A
#
# COMPACT_ATOMS: atom_id res chain seq x y z
N MET A 1 -44.20 -4.48 6.84
CA MET A 1 -42.80 -4.08 6.53
C MET A 1 -42.69 -2.70 5.84
N GLY A 2 -43.76 -2.06 5.37
CA GLY A 2 -43.64 -0.88 4.47
C GLY A 2 -43.41 0.52 5.05
N VAL A 3 -43.71 0.80 6.32
CA VAL A 3 -43.69 2.20 6.83
C VAL A 3 -42.30 2.64 7.32
N SER A 4 -41.57 1.76 8.03
CA SER A 4 -40.22 2.05 8.54
C SER A 4 -39.21 2.25 7.40
N GLU A 5 -39.35 1.45 6.33
CA GLU A 5 -38.50 1.52 5.15
C GLU A 5 -38.73 2.81 4.35
N GLN A 6 -39.99 3.27 4.23
CA GLN A 6 -40.31 4.55 3.61
C GLN A 6 -39.79 5.75 4.42
N ILE A 7 -39.86 5.71 5.75
CA ILE A 7 -39.35 6.81 6.60
C ILE A 7 -37.83 6.94 6.47
N SER A 8 -37.10 5.82 6.51
CA SER A 8 -35.65 5.78 6.30
C SER A 8 -35.25 6.38 4.94
N ARG A 9 -35.92 5.95 3.86
CA ARG A 9 -35.66 6.50 2.51
C ARG A 9 -35.94 7.99 2.40
N THR A 10 -36.96 8.49 3.10
CA THR A 10 -37.34 9.92 3.07
C THR A 10 -36.35 10.78 3.87
N GLN A 11 -35.79 10.27 4.98
CA GLN A 11 -34.71 10.94 5.71
C GLN A 11 -33.40 10.94 4.91
N SER A 12 -33.06 9.81 4.29
CA SER A 12 -31.87 9.69 3.43
C SER A 12 -31.91 10.66 2.24
N ALA A 13 -33.07 10.83 1.61
CA ALA A 13 -33.25 11.81 0.53
C ALA A 13 -32.87 13.23 0.99
N ARG A 14 -33.36 13.66 2.17
CA ARG A 14 -33.08 14.99 2.72
C ARG A 14 -31.60 15.24 3.06
N ILE A 15 -30.85 14.20 3.45
CA ILE A 15 -29.42 14.31 3.80
C ILE A 15 -28.56 14.60 2.55
N PHE A 16 -28.99 14.09 1.39
CA PHE A 16 -28.24 14.13 0.13
C PHE A 16 -28.88 15.02 -0.95
N GLU A 17 -29.91 15.81 -0.62
CA GLU A 17 -30.69 16.65 -1.56
C GLU A 17 -30.03 17.99 -1.96
N SER A 18 -28.69 18.12 -1.89
CA SER A 18 -27.97 19.29 -2.44
C SER A 18 -26.73 18.88 -3.25
N ASP A 19 -26.76 19.30 -4.53
CA ASP A 19 -25.68 19.57 -5.50
C ASP A 19 -24.40 18.73 -5.49
N GLY A 20 -24.02 18.12 -6.62
CA GLY A 20 -22.61 17.86 -7.06
C GLY A 20 -21.64 17.12 -6.13
N VAL A 21 -22.08 16.77 -4.93
CA VAL A 21 -21.28 16.58 -3.73
C VAL A 21 -20.59 15.20 -3.70
N HIS A 22 -21.13 14.24 -4.46
CA HIS A 22 -20.45 12.96 -4.70
C HIS A 22 -19.13 13.18 -5.45
N VAL A 23 -19.09 14.05 -6.46
CA VAL A 23 -17.93 14.20 -7.34
C VAL A 23 -16.73 14.80 -6.61
N GLU A 24 -16.96 15.87 -5.82
CA GLU A 24 -15.90 16.55 -5.07
C GLU A 24 -15.26 15.65 -3.99
N ARG A 25 -16.02 14.74 -3.39
CA ARG A 25 -15.50 13.85 -2.32
C ARG A 25 -14.67 12.70 -2.85
N THR A 26 -15.12 12.09 -3.96
CA THR A 26 -14.30 11.12 -4.69
C THR A 26 -12.98 11.76 -5.12
N GLN A 27 -13.00 13.05 -5.45
CA GLN A 27 -11.80 13.82 -5.79
C GLN A 27 -10.83 13.95 -4.62
N LYS A 28 -11.28 14.35 -3.41
CA LYS A 28 -10.40 14.45 -2.22
C LYS A 28 -9.75 13.13 -1.81
N ALA A 29 -10.51 12.03 -1.86
CA ALA A 29 -9.93 10.71 -1.60
C ALA A 29 -8.88 10.36 -2.67
N THR A 30 -9.16 10.65 -3.93
CA THR A 30 -8.21 10.45 -5.03
C THR A 30 -6.94 11.28 -4.81
N GLU A 31 -7.06 12.55 -4.41
CA GLU A 31 -5.92 13.44 -4.11
C GLU A 31 -5.02 12.91 -2.97
N PHE A 32 -5.60 12.32 -1.92
CA PHE A 32 -4.81 11.70 -0.85
C PHE A 32 -3.97 10.54 -1.37
N TYR A 33 -4.57 9.65 -2.17
CA TYR A 33 -3.86 8.52 -2.73
C TYR A 33 -2.85 8.98 -3.79
N ASP A 34 -3.19 9.98 -4.62
CA ASP A 34 -2.25 10.62 -5.56
C ASP A 34 -1.02 11.20 -4.84
N THR A 35 -1.21 11.77 -3.65
CA THR A 35 -0.10 12.29 -2.83
C THR A 35 0.80 11.18 -2.30
N LEU A 36 0.22 10.06 -1.84
CA LEU A 36 0.98 8.88 -1.40
C LEU A 36 1.72 8.20 -2.57
N LEU A 37 1.10 8.26 -3.73
CA LEU A 37 1.61 7.77 -4.99
C LEU A 37 2.82 8.62 -5.45
N GLY A 38 2.74 9.94 -5.35
CA GLY A 38 3.82 10.91 -5.62
C GLY A 38 5.06 10.87 -4.69
N GLY A 39 5.30 9.80 -3.94
CA GLY A 39 6.55 9.60 -3.19
C GLY A 39 6.64 10.29 -1.83
N HIS A 40 5.59 10.95 -1.36
CA HIS A 40 5.56 11.48 0.01
C HIS A 40 5.32 10.36 1.03
N SER A 41 6.20 10.26 2.03
CA SER A 41 6.12 9.21 3.06
C SER A 41 4.76 9.24 3.78
N PRO A 42 4.11 8.08 4.02
CA PRO A 42 2.84 8.02 4.75
C PRO A 42 2.91 8.61 6.17
N ASN A 43 4.11 8.78 6.74
CA ASN A 43 4.31 9.39 8.05
C ASN A 43 4.15 10.92 8.06
N SER A 44 4.11 11.62 6.92
CA SER A 44 3.88 13.07 6.90
C SER A 44 2.41 13.47 6.78
N LEU A 45 1.48 12.52 6.65
CA LEU A 45 0.05 12.79 6.37
C LEU A 45 -0.94 12.10 7.31
N ARG A 46 -0.49 11.55 8.45
CA ARG A 46 -1.42 11.09 9.50
C ARG A 46 -2.10 12.31 10.17
N PRO A 47 -3.44 12.40 10.24
CA PRO A 47 -4.06 13.21 11.29
C PRO A 47 -3.63 12.63 12.63
N ALA A 48 -3.23 13.51 13.56
CA ALA A 48 -2.56 13.14 14.80
C ALA A 48 -3.32 12.04 15.58
N ALA A 49 -2.75 10.84 15.61
CA ALA A 49 -3.15 9.77 16.52
C ALA A 49 -2.06 9.62 17.58
N GLY A 50 -2.49 9.55 18.84
CA GLY A 50 -1.70 9.77 20.05
C GLY A 50 -0.46 8.90 20.22
N ASN A 51 0.53 9.50 20.89
CA ASN A 51 1.80 8.91 21.30
C ASN A 51 1.60 7.63 22.12
N HIS A 52 2.12 6.50 21.63
CA HIS A 52 2.62 5.44 22.49
C HIS A 52 4.13 5.30 22.30
N ARG A 53 4.86 5.66 23.36
CA ARG A 53 6.32 5.57 23.47
C ARG A 53 6.76 4.10 23.45
N SER A 54 7.62 3.75 22.50
CA SER A 54 8.49 2.58 22.61
C SER A 54 9.68 2.95 23.51
N MET A 55 9.87 2.22 24.60
CA MET A 55 11.08 2.33 25.43
C MET A 55 12.25 1.64 24.74
N GLY A 56 13.29 2.41 24.46
CA GLY A 56 14.59 1.90 24.03
C GLY A 56 15.34 1.24 25.19
N SER A 57 16.03 0.15 24.88
CA SER A 57 17.10 -0.38 25.73
C SER A 57 18.43 -0.06 25.06
N ALA A 58 19.17 0.86 25.67
CA ALA A 58 20.55 1.17 25.32
C ALA A 58 21.46 0.20 26.07
N LEU A 59 22.36 -0.47 25.36
CA LEU A 59 23.46 -1.22 25.96
C LEU A 59 24.79 -0.53 25.62
N LEU A 60 25.51 -0.21 26.68
CA LEU A 60 26.82 0.41 26.78
C LEU A 60 27.94 -0.66 26.70
N MET A 61 29.18 -0.20 26.45
CA MET A 61 30.51 -0.86 26.52
C MET A 61 31.14 -1.10 25.15
N GLY A 62 32.40 -0.74 24.88
CA GLY A 62 33.45 -0.17 25.71
C GLY A 62 34.67 0.16 24.83
N ALA A 63 35.49 1.09 25.27
CA ALA A 63 36.71 1.56 24.61
C ALA A 63 37.86 0.54 24.68
N GLY A 64 38.77 0.63 23.72
CA GLY A 64 40.05 -0.10 23.72
C GLY A 64 40.94 0.37 22.58
N ASP A 65 41.74 1.40 22.83
CA ASP A 65 42.87 1.82 22.00
C ASP A 65 44.04 0.84 22.17
N PHE A 66 44.75 0.52 21.09
CA PHE A 66 46.15 0.09 21.17
C PHE A 66 46.88 0.42 19.86
N GLU A 67 47.94 1.22 19.99
CA GLU A 67 48.86 1.66 18.93
C GLU A 67 50.04 0.70 18.73
N ASN A 68 50.75 0.95 17.62
CA ASN A 68 52.12 0.61 17.21
C ASN A 68 52.29 -0.65 16.35
N GLU A 69 52.55 -0.48 15.06
CA GLU A 69 53.85 -0.23 14.40
C GLU A 69 54.71 -1.49 14.38
N ASP A 70 54.92 -2.04 13.18
CA ASP A 70 56.23 -2.56 12.82
C ASP A 70 56.42 -2.67 11.31
N THR A 71 57.57 -2.16 10.90
CA THR A 71 58.15 -2.10 9.57
C THR A 71 58.57 -3.48 9.05
N SER A 72 58.37 -3.76 7.76
CA SER A 72 59.37 -4.54 7.01
C SER A 72 59.24 -4.36 5.50
N THR A 73 60.36 -3.94 4.93
CA THR A 73 60.64 -3.76 3.51
C THR A 73 60.85 -5.13 2.85
N SER A 74 60.07 -5.47 1.83
CA SER A 74 60.36 -6.64 0.97
C SER A 74 60.20 -6.27 -0.50
N THR A 75 61.33 -6.26 -1.19
CA THR A 75 61.46 -6.10 -2.63
C THR A 75 60.86 -7.28 -3.37
N SER A 76 59.74 -7.07 -4.06
CA SER A 76 59.17 -8.03 -5.00
C SER A 76 58.94 -7.39 -6.36
N LYS A 77 59.83 -7.76 -7.27
CA LYS A 77 59.77 -7.73 -8.74
C LYS A 77 58.34 -7.53 -9.30
N VAL A 78 58.07 -6.36 -9.85
CA VAL A 78 56.80 -6.06 -10.56
C VAL A 78 56.77 -6.89 -11.83
N MET A 79 55.95 -7.94 -11.84
CA MET A 79 55.47 -8.58 -13.07
C MET A 79 54.24 -7.82 -13.57
N PRO A 80 54.07 -7.64 -14.89
CA PRO A 80 52.84 -7.06 -15.41
C PRO A 80 51.68 -8.02 -15.10
N SER A 81 50.75 -7.54 -14.29
CA SER A 81 49.47 -8.20 -14.02
C SER A 81 48.76 -8.51 -15.34
N PRO A 82 48.24 -9.73 -15.57
CA PRO A 82 47.36 -9.97 -16.70
C PRO A 82 46.16 -9.04 -16.52
N SER A 83 45.89 -8.23 -17.53
CA SER A 83 44.66 -7.47 -17.65
C SER A 83 43.48 -8.42 -17.49
N SER A 84 42.89 -8.46 -16.29
CA SER A 84 41.65 -9.15 -16.04
C SER A 84 40.56 -8.35 -16.73
N GLN A 85 40.41 -8.57 -18.04
CA GLN A 85 39.17 -8.28 -18.72
C GLN A 85 38.13 -9.21 -18.08
N SER A 86 37.46 -8.73 -17.04
CA SER A 86 36.28 -9.38 -16.52
C SER A 86 35.27 -9.41 -17.66
N SER A 87 35.00 -10.59 -18.20
CA SER A 87 33.83 -10.80 -19.05
C SER A 87 32.63 -10.14 -18.39
N PRO A 88 31.78 -9.39 -19.13
CA PRO A 88 30.58 -8.81 -18.53
C PRO A 88 29.78 -9.96 -17.92
N VAL A 89 29.72 -10.01 -16.59
CA VAL A 89 28.87 -10.95 -15.88
C VAL A 89 27.46 -10.64 -16.37
N ALA A 90 26.82 -11.60 -17.05
CA ALA A 90 25.47 -11.42 -17.54
C ALA A 90 24.59 -11.01 -16.35
N GLN A 91 23.99 -9.83 -16.45
CA GLN A 91 23.11 -9.32 -15.40
C GLN A 91 21.88 -10.22 -15.34
N HIS A 92 21.85 -11.12 -14.36
CA HIS A 92 20.72 -12.01 -14.15
C HIS A 92 19.68 -11.31 -13.28
N PHE A 93 18.41 -11.59 -13.55
CA PHE A 93 17.29 -11.06 -12.79
C PHE A 93 16.77 -12.12 -11.84
N SER A 94 16.24 -11.70 -10.70
CA SER A 94 15.62 -12.60 -9.73
C SER A 94 14.35 -11.98 -9.18
N THR A 95 13.45 -12.84 -8.72
CA THR A 95 12.21 -12.46 -8.05
C THR A 95 12.27 -12.91 -6.60
N ILE A 96 12.04 -11.98 -5.68
CA ILE A 96 11.86 -12.29 -4.26
C ILE A 96 10.40 -12.02 -3.87
N GLU A 97 9.72 -13.06 -3.37
CA GLU A 97 8.39 -12.94 -2.78
C GLU A 97 8.49 -12.81 -1.26
N ILE A 98 7.83 -11.79 -0.71
CA ILE A 98 7.68 -11.59 0.72
C ILE A 98 6.22 -11.69 1.13
N GLY A 99 5.98 -12.46 2.19
CA GLY A 99 4.70 -12.59 2.86
C GLY A 99 4.98 -13.00 4.30
N LYS A 100 4.81 -12.08 5.23
CA LYS A 100 5.03 -12.32 6.66
C LYS A 100 3.71 -12.16 7.42
N ASP A 101 3.62 -12.77 8.59
CA ASP A 101 2.39 -12.78 9.39
C ASP A 101 1.95 -11.37 9.86
N ASP A 102 2.87 -10.42 9.85
CA ASP A 102 2.65 -8.99 10.15
C ASP A 102 2.34 -8.15 8.91
N MET A 103 2.33 -8.75 7.70
CA MET A 103 1.91 -8.12 6.45
C MET A 103 0.44 -8.38 6.22
N LYS A 104 -0.38 -7.75 7.06
CA LYS A 104 -1.83 -7.88 7.04
C LYS A 104 -2.49 -6.59 7.49
N PHE A 105 -3.76 -6.43 7.14
CA PHE A 105 -4.61 -5.36 7.64
C PHE A 105 -6.01 -5.92 7.92
N SER A 106 -6.61 -5.53 9.04
CA SER A 106 -7.97 -5.89 9.40
C SER A 106 -8.90 -4.76 9.05
N ALA A 107 -9.86 -5.00 8.16
CA ALA A 107 -10.77 -3.97 7.69
C ALA A 107 -12.22 -4.46 7.65
N ALA A 108 -13.14 -3.57 8.00
CA ALA A 108 -14.56 -3.76 7.76
C ALA A 108 -14.92 -3.26 6.34
N HIS A 109 -15.88 -3.91 5.70
CA HIS A 109 -16.40 -3.50 4.40
C HIS A 109 -17.74 -4.17 4.06
N PHE A 110 -18.30 -3.81 2.90
CA PHE A 110 -19.28 -4.62 2.20
C PHE A 110 -19.03 -4.52 0.69
N THR A 111 -19.36 -5.58 -0.05
CA THR A 111 -19.36 -5.55 -1.52
C THR A 111 -20.69 -5.03 -2.05
N VAL A 112 -20.67 -4.12 -3.01
CA VAL A 112 -21.88 -3.66 -3.72
C VAL A 112 -22.05 -4.44 -5.02
N PHE A 113 -23.20 -5.10 -5.22
CA PHE A 113 -23.47 -5.86 -6.44
C PHE A 113 -24.25 -5.04 -7.47
N SER A 114 -25.17 -4.19 -7.00
CA SER A 114 -26.00 -3.36 -7.85
C SER A 114 -26.52 -2.11 -7.11
N ALA A 115 -27.34 -1.31 -7.80
CA ALA A 115 -28.03 -0.18 -7.19
C ALA A 115 -29.02 -0.60 -6.09
N GLN A 116 -29.44 -1.87 -6.04
CA GLN A 116 -30.43 -2.38 -5.08
C GLN A 116 -29.85 -3.39 -4.09
N ASP A 117 -28.69 -3.98 -4.40
CA ASP A 117 -28.16 -5.13 -3.68
C ASP A 117 -26.68 -4.97 -3.30
N ARG A 118 -26.36 -5.40 -2.08
CA ARG A 118 -25.02 -5.39 -1.49
C ARG A 118 -24.95 -6.40 -0.35
N GLU A 119 -23.74 -6.79 0.00
CA GLU A 119 -23.51 -7.60 1.19
C GLU A 119 -23.86 -6.86 2.49
N SER A 120 -24.09 -7.64 3.54
CA SER A 120 -24.10 -7.11 4.90
C SER A 120 -22.69 -6.64 5.29
N LEU A 121 -22.63 -5.65 6.19
CA LEU A 121 -21.38 -5.20 6.77
C LEU A 121 -20.70 -6.37 7.49
N HIS A 122 -19.42 -6.57 7.19
CA HIS A 122 -18.58 -7.58 7.83
C HIS A 122 -17.12 -7.10 7.79
N GLY A 123 -16.17 -7.95 8.19
CA GLY A 123 -14.76 -7.62 8.09
C GLY A 123 -13.89 -8.84 7.87
N HIS A 124 -12.65 -8.58 7.47
CA HIS A 124 -11.63 -9.58 7.16
C HIS A 124 -10.29 -9.16 7.74
N THR A 125 -9.45 -10.14 8.04
CA THR A 125 -8.01 -9.91 8.19
C THR A 125 -7.35 -10.26 6.86
N HIS A 126 -7.06 -9.22 6.09
CA HIS A 126 -6.46 -9.36 4.79
C HIS A 126 -4.96 -9.65 4.89
N ALA A 127 -4.49 -10.72 4.27
CA ALA A 127 -3.06 -11.02 4.17
C ALA A 127 -2.50 -10.50 2.84
N VAL A 128 -1.31 -9.91 2.88
CA VAL A 128 -0.64 -9.34 1.71
C VAL A 128 0.66 -10.10 1.44
N ARG A 129 0.87 -10.47 0.17
CA ARG A 129 2.16 -10.94 -0.34
C ARG A 129 2.58 -10.11 -1.53
N VAL A 130 3.88 -9.84 -1.62
CA VAL A 130 4.42 -9.04 -2.72
C VAL A 130 5.67 -9.69 -3.26
N ALA A 131 5.72 -9.87 -4.57
CA ALA A 131 6.89 -10.31 -5.30
C ALA A 131 7.54 -9.13 -6.01
N PHE A 132 8.86 -8.98 -5.89
CA PHE A 132 9.65 -7.94 -6.54
C PHE A 132 10.69 -8.59 -7.45
N THR A 133 10.75 -8.15 -8.70
CA THR A 133 11.72 -8.61 -9.69
C THR A 133 12.66 -7.48 -10.06
N GLY A 134 13.96 -7.74 -10.02
CA GLY A 134 15.00 -6.79 -10.40
C GLY A 134 16.31 -7.49 -10.75
N PRO A 135 17.31 -6.74 -11.25
CA PRO A 135 18.64 -7.28 -11.49
C PRO A 135 19.29 -7.64 -10.16
N VAL A 136 20.08 -8.70 -10.14
CA VAL A 136 20.92 -9.04 -8.99
C VAL A 136 22.21 -8.23 -9.06
N GLY A 137 22.48 -7.46 -8.00
CA GLY A 137 23.67 -6.63 -7.85
C GLY A 137 24.94 -7.45 -7.61
N GLU A 138 26.08 -6.76 -7.54
CA GLU A 138 27.38 -7.37 -7.25
C GLU A 138 27.43 -8.03 -5.85
N ASP A 139 26.57 -7.56 -4.94
CA ASP A 139 26.37 -8.13 -3.60
C ASP A 139 25.51 -9.40 -3.59
N GLY A 140 25.04 -9.85 -4.76
CA GLY A 140 24.24 -11.06 -4.91
C GLY A 140 22.77 -10.90 -4.51
N MET A 141 22.27 -9.67 -4.39
CA MET A 141 20.89 -9.39 -4.02
C MET A 141 20.17 -8.52 -5.05
N VAL A 142 18.84 -8.66 -5.15
CA VAL A 142 18.02 -7.67 -5.89
C VAL A 142 17.99 -6.34 -5.13
N GLU A 143 17.84 -6.42 -3.80
CA GLU A 143 17.89 -5.32 -2.84
C GLU A 143 17.87 -5.93 -1.43
N ASN A 144 18.19 -5.14 -0.39
CA ASN A 144 17.93 -5.52 0.98
C ASN A 144 16.42 -5.71 1.22
N TYR A 145 15.98 -6.95 1.46
CA TYR A 145 14.57 -7.29 1.66
C TYR A 145 13.89 -6.53 2.81
N GLN A 146 14.64 -5.95 3.76
CA GLN A 146 14.06 -5.11 4.82
C GLN A 146 13.42 -3.84 4.25
N VAL A 147 13.96 -3.30 3.16
CA VAL A 147 13.40 -2.16 2.42
C VAL A 147 12.00 -2.51 1.90
N PHE A 148 11.87 -3.68 1.29
CA PHE A 148 10.58 -4.19 0.79
C PHE A 148 9.60 -4.44 1.93
N LYS A 149 10.05 -5.08 3.01
CA LYS A 149 9.19 -5.35 4.17
C LYS A 149 8.67 -4.06 4.80
N LYS A 150 9.52 -3.04 4.93
CA LYS A 150 9.12 -1.73 5.45
C LYS A 150 8.03 -1.11 4.57
N ARG A 151 8.24 -1.07 3.25
CA ARG A 151 7.26 -0.51 2.30
C ARG A 151 5.91 -1.20 2.41
N VAL A 152 5.88 -2.54 2.38
CA VAL A 152 4.62 -3.31 2.44
C VAL A 152 3.89 -3.09 3.77
N ARG A 153 4.60 -3.10 4.90
CA ARG A 153 3.99 -2.88 6.22
C ARG A 153 3.41 -1.49 6.38
N GLU A 154 4.12 -0.46 5.92
CA GLU A 154 3.62 0.91 5.94
C GLU A 154 2.29 1.03 5.18
N LEU A 155 2.17 0.36 4.04
CA LEU A 155 0.94 0.34 3.25
C LEU A 155 -0.18 -0.48 3.93
N CYS A 156 0.12 -1.63 4.53
CA CYS A 156 -0.88 -2.36 5.34
C CYS A 156 -1.44 -1.47 6.47
N ASN A 157 -0.57 -0.75 7.17
CA ASN A 157 -0.95 0.14 8.27
C ASN A 157 -1.81 1.33 7.84
N LEU A 158 -1.92 1.64 6.54
CA LEU A 158 -2.85 2.67 6.05
C LEU A 158 -4.31 2.21 6.11
N TRP A 159 -4.55 0.90 6.02
CA TRP A 159 -5.87 0.29 5.93
C TRP A 159 -6.25 -0.52 7.18
N ASP A 160 -5.28 -0.80 8.04
CA ASP A 160 -5.50 -1.57 9.27
C ASP A 160 -6.43 -0.84 10.24
N GLU A 161 -7.33 -1.60 10.86
CA GLU A 161 -8.34 -1.14 11.81
C GLU A 161 -9.28 -0.05 11.25
N THR A 162 -9.60 -0.11 9.95
CA THR A 162 -10.51 0.85 9.31
C THR A 162 -11.72 0.19 8.66
N TYR A 163 -12.75 1.00 8.40
CA TYR A 163 -13.80 0.69 7.44
C TYR A 163 -13.41 1.24 6.07
N LEU A 164 -13.11 0.35 5.13
CA LEU A 164 -12.87 0.69 3.73
C LEU A 164 -14.17 1.04 3.00
N VAL A 165 -14.22 2.24 2.41
CA VAL A 165 -15.35 2.76 1.64
C VAL A 165 -14.94 2.95 0.18
N PRO A 166 -15.63 2.34 -0.80
CA PRO A 166 -15.23 2.44 -2.21
C PRO A 166 -15.68 3.78 -2.81
N GLY A 167 -14.76 4.75 -2.86
CA GLY A 167 -15.03 6.14 -3.24
C GLY A 167 -15.49 6.33 -4.68
N GLN A 168 -15.21 5.38 -5.58
CA GLN A 168 -15.61 5.41 -6.99
C GLN A 168 -16.80 4.48 -7.28
N CYS A 169 -17.48 3.97 -6.24
CA CYS A 169 -18.65 3.13 -6.43
C CYS A 169 -19.84 3.96 -6.95
N ARG A 170 -20.25 3.71 -8.20
CA ARG A 170 -21.40 4.38 -8.84
C ARG A 170 -22.76 4.18 -8.15
N HIS A 171 -22.83 3.25 -7.20
CA HIS A 171 -24.07 2.88 -6.50
C HIS A 171 -24.11 3.40 -5.06
N LEU A 172 -23.07 4.10 -4.60
CA LEU A 172 -23.04 4.74 -3.29
C LEU A 172 -23.16 6.25 -3.44
N LYS A 173 -23.74 6.92 -2.44
CA LYS A 173 -23.50 8.34 -2.21
C LYS A 173 -22.71 8.47 -0.92
N ILE A 174 -21.56 9.13 -0.99
CA ILE A 174 -20.66 9.25 0.15
C ILE A 174 -20.60 10.72 0.57
N LYS A 175 -20.73 10.95 1.88
CA LYS A 175 -20.76 12.28 2.47
C LYS A 175 -19.88 12.45 3.69
N GLU A 176 -18.74 13.12 3.51
CA GLU A 176 -17.91 13.62 4.59
C GLU A 176 -18.47 14.94 5.13
N GLU A 177 -18.74 14.99 6.43
CA GLU A 177 -19.16 16.18 7.20
C GLU A 177 -18.31 16.22 8.46
N ASP A 178 -17.62 17.32 8.74
CA ASP A 178 -16.81 17.49 9.95
C ASP A 178 -16.01 16.23 10.38
N ASP A 179 -16.49 15.50 11.39
CA ASP A 179 -15.92 14.30 11.98
C ASP A 179 -16.65 12.99 11.59
N ARG A 180 -17.50 13.01 10.55
CA ARG A 180 -18.39 11.93 10.13
C ARG A 180 -18.29 11.61 8.63
N VAL A 181 -18.67 10.38 8.30
CA VAL A 181 -18.84 9.86 6.94
C VAL A 181 -20.22 9.21 6.85
N LEU A 182 -21.09 9.77 6.02
CA LEU A 182 -22.40 9.23 5.69
C LEU A 182 -22.30 8.44 4.38
N ILE A 183 -22.78 7.20 4.37
CA ILE A 183 -22.71 6.31 3.21
C ILE A 183 -24.14 5.85 2.91
N GLU A 184 -24.69 6.29 1.78
CA GLU A 184 -26.03 5.91 1.33
C GLU A 184 -25.96 4.84 0.24
N HIS A 185 -26.74 3.78 0.43
CA HIS A 185 -27.03 2.78 -0.59
C HIS A 185 -28.53 2.44 -0.55
N ASN A 186 -29.20 2.55 -1.69
CA ASN A 186 -30.63 2.19 -1.85
C ASN A 186 -31.55 2.82 -0.79
N GLY A 187 -31.25 4.07 -0.41
CA GLY A 187 -31.96 4.87 0.57
C GLY A 187 -31.73 4.49 2.03
N VAL A 188 -30.77 3.61 2.31
CA VAL A 188 -30.28 3.31 3.67
C VAL A 188 -28.96 4.04 3.89
N VAL A 189 -28.89 4.82 4.98
CA VAL A 189 -27.70 5.60 5.33
C VAL A 189 -26.99 4.95 6.52
N GLN A 190 -25.69 4.70 6.36
CA GLN A 190 -24.77 4.48 7.46
C GLN A 190 -24.09 5.78 7.82
N ASP A 191 -23.82 5.96 9.10
CA ASP A 191 -23.28 7.19 9.66
C ASP A 191 -22.16 6.82 10.63
N LEU A 192 -20.93 7.16 10.26
CA LEU A 192 -19.73 6.62 10.89
C LEU A 192 -18.75 7.73 11.23
N PRO A 193 -17.95 7.58 12.31
CA PRO A 193 -16.86 8.50 12.58
C PRO A 193 -15.84 8.49 11.43
N LYS A 194 -15.44 9.67 10.96
CA LYS A 194 -14.47 9.85 9.89
C LYS A 194 -13.11 9.24 10.21
N LYS A 195 -12.71 9.27 11.48
CA LYS A 195 -11.45 8.66 11.97
C LYS A 195 -11.39 7.15 11.74
N ASP A 196 -12.54 6.48 11.69
CA ASP A 196 -12.64 5.03 11.57
C ASP A 196 -12.87 4.61 10.11
N CYS A 197 -13.08 5.56 9.19
CA CYS A 197 -13.35 5.32 7.78
C CYS A 197 -12.14 5.65 6.90
N ARG A 198 -11.94 4.85 5.87
CA ARG A 198 -10.96 5.11 4.82
C ARG A 198 -11.64 5.02 3.45
N ILE A 199 -11.89 6.18 2.85
CA ILE A 199 -12.41 6.25 1.48
C ILE A 199 -11.24 5.99 0.53
N ILE A 200 -11.38 4.96 -0.30
CA ILE A 200 -10.33 4.49 -1.22
C ILE A 200 -10.78 4.62 -2.68
N PRO A 201 -9.87 4.93 -3.64
CA PRO A 201 -10.20 5.22 -5.04
C PRO A 201 -10.42 3.93 -5.84
N VAL A 202 -11.40 3.14 -5.42
CA VAL A 202 -11.81 1.88 -6.05
C VAL A 202 -13.30 1.88 -6.32
N ARG A 203 -13.71 1.10 -7.31
CA ARG A 203 -15.12 0.94 -7.68
C ARG A 203 -15.89 0.08 -6.69
N ASN A 204 -15.20 -0.80 -5.99
CA ASN A 204 -15.75 -1.71 -5.00
C ASN A 204 -14.63 -2.22 -4.07
N VAL A 205 -14.96 -2.65 -2.85
CA VAL A 205 -13.98 -3.25 -1.94
C VAL A 205 -13.94 -4.75 -2.19
N THR A 206 -13.28 -5.15 -3.27
CA THR A 206 -13.04 -6.57 -3.61
C THR A 206 -11.56 -6.88 -3.60
N LEU A 207 -11.19 -8.16 -3.56
CA LEU A 207 -9.78 -8.55 -3.56
C LEU A 207 -9.03 -8.03 -4.79
N GLU A 208 -9.67 -8.00 -5.95
CA GLU A 208 -9.11 -7.56 -7.23
C GLU A 208 -8.81 -6.05 -7.26
N GLU A 209 -9.76 -5.23 -6.81
CA GLU A 209 -9.58 -3.78 -6.71
C GLU A 209 -8.54 -3.43 -5.64
N LEU A 210 -8.56 -4.13 -4.50
CA LEU A 210 -7.57 -3.96 -3.44
C LEU A 210 -6.17 -4.34 -3.92
N SER A 211 -5.99 -5.47 -4.63
CA SER A 211 -4.68 -5.88 -5.11
C SER A 211 -4.12 -4.91 -6.16
N MET A 212 -4.98 -4.36 -7.02
CA MET A 212 -4.60 -3.31 -7.96
C MET A 212 -4.18 -2.02 -7.23
N LEU A 213 -5.01 -1.49 -6.34
CA LEU A 213 -4.67 -0.25 -5.62
C LEU A 213 -3.39 -0.42 -4.79
N PHE A 214 -3.25 -1.55 -4.10
CA PHE A 214 -2.06 -1.83 -3.31
C PHE A 214 -0.81 -1.97 -4.19
N LEU A 215 -0.92 -2.56 -5.38
CA LEU A 215 0.18 -2.63 -6.36
C LEU A 215 0.63 -1.23 -6.81
N ARG A 216 -0.31 -0.33 -7.13
CA ARG A 216 0.01 1.06 -7.51
C ARG A 216 0.79 1.76 -6.40
N LEU A 217 0.32 1.59 -5.16
CA LEU A 217 0.99 2.12 -3.97
C LEU A 217 2.37 1.49 -3.76
N VAL A 218 2.52 0.18 -3.88
CA VAL A 218 3.83 -0.48 -3.72
C VAL A 218 4.85 0.04 -4.72
N VAL A 219 4.48 0.07 -6.00
CA VAL A 219 5.33 0.58 -7.09
C VAL A 219 5.64 2.06 -6.88
N GLY A 220 4.72 2.82 -6.27
CA GLY A 220 4.82 4.26 -6.15
C GLY A 220 4.60 4.93 -7.50
N GLU A 221 3.57 4.50 -8.24
CA GLU A 221 3.11 5.19 -9.45
C GLU A 221 2.95 6.67 -9.12
N THR A 222 3.51 7.59 -9.89
CA THR A 222 3.30 9.03 -9.69
C THR A 222 2.60 9.59 -10.92
N ASN A 223 1.73 10.58 -10.74
CA ASN A 223 1.18 11.35 -11.86
C ASN A 223 2.19 12.38 -12.40
N MET A 224 3.42 12.39 -11.89
CA MET A 224 4.48 13.35 -12.20
C MET A 224 5.60 12.64 -12.99
N HIS A 225 6.47 13.40 -13.65
CA HIS A 225 7.64 12.82 -14.35
C HIS A 225 8.74 12.33 -13.39
N ASP A 226 8.41 12.12 -12.11
CA ASP A 226 9.33 11.68 -11.08
C ASP A 226 9.50 10.16 -11.13
N LYS A 227 10.69 9.71 -10.68
CA LYS A 227 10.98 8.28 -10.57
C LYS A 227 10.06 7.66 -9.54
N SER A 228 9.40 6.56 -9.91
CA SER A 228 8.63 5.76 -8.94
C SER A 228 9.56 5.14 -7.90
N TRP A 229 8.99 4.73 -6.76
CA TRP A 229 9.76 3.96 -5.77
C TRP A 229 10.37 2.69 -6.40
N ALA A 230 9.65 2.03 -7.32
CA ALA A 230 10.18 0.89 -8.06
C ALA A 230 11.39 1.27 -8.92
N ASP A 231 11.38 2.43 -9.58
CA ASP A 231 12.51 2.93 -10.36
C ASP A 231 13.73 3.21 -9.50
N GLU A 232 13.53 3.83 -8.32
CA GLU A 232 14.61 4.09 -7.36
C GLU A 232 15.27 2.81 -6.85
N LYS A 233 14.52 1.71 -6.79
CA LYS A 233 14.98 0.39 -6.34
C LYS A 233 15.38 -0.55 -7.47
N ASN A 234 15.47 -0.05 -8.70
CA ASN A 234 15.77 -0.84 -9.90
C ASN A 234 14.83 -2.05 -10.08
N ILE A 235 13.59 -1.94 -9.61
CA ILE A 235 12.57 -2.97 -9.74
C ILE A 235 11.89 -2.84 -11.11
N VAL A 236 11.85 -3.96 -11.82
CA VAL A 236 11.31 -4.03 -13.19
C VAL A 236 9.97 -4.76 -13.26
N ALA A 237 9.60 -5.51 -12.22
CA ALA A 237 8.26 -6.05 -12.08
C ALA A 237 7.86 -6.22 -10.61
N VAL A 238 6.57 -6.08 -10.33
CA VAL A 238 5.97 -6.28 -9.01
C VAL A 238 4.69 -7.10 -9.18
N SER A 239 4.44 -8.06 -8.30
CA SER A 239 3.15 -8.73 -8.18
C SER A 239 2.65 -8.62 -6.75
N VAL A 240 1.39 -8.24 -6.57
CA VAL A 240 0.72 -8.16 -5.27
C VAL A 240 -0.39 -9.20 -5.21
N LYS A 241 -0.43 -9.93 -4.10
CA LYS A 241 -1.50 -10.87 -3.78
C LYS A 241 -2.19 -10.41 -2.49
N ILE A 242 -3.52 -10.34 -2.52
CA ILE A 242 -4.34 -10.06 -1.33
C ILE A 242 -5.32 -11.19 -1.11
N SER A 243 -5.39 -11.66 0.14
CA SER A 243 -6.36 -12.65 0.62
C SER A 243 -7.29 -12.00 1.65
N SER A 244 -8.52 -12.49 1.77
CA SER A 244 -9.48 -12.10 2.83
C SER A 244 -9.47 -13.03 4.04
N ASP A 245 -8.86 -14.21 3.94
CA ASP A 245 -8.97 -15.29 4.95
C ASP A 245 -7.70 -15.49 5.78
N GLY A 246 -6.92 -14.42 5.95
CA GLY A 246 -5.61 -14.50 6.61
C GLY A 246 -4.60 -15.38 5.85
N GLY A 247 -4.78 -15.52 4.53
CA GLY A 247 -3.86 -16.20 3.64
C GLY A 247 -4.01 -17.71 3.52
N ARG A 248 -5.18 -18.27 3.88
CA ARG A 248 -5.44 -19.72 3.91
C ARG A 248 -6.21 -20.27 2.70
N GLY A 249 -6.70 -19.43 1.80
CA GLY A 249 -7.52 -19.91 0.69
C GLY A 249 -7.54 -18.96 -0.48
N GLN A 250 -8.38 -17.93 -0.43
CA GLN A 250 -8.70 -17.09 -1.59
C GLN A 250 -7.72 -15.96 -1.75
N TRP A 251 -7.23 -15.74 -2.98
CA TRP A 251 -6.30 -14.68 -3.34
C TRP A 251 -6.73 -14.02 -4.64
N ALA A 252 -6.73 -12.70 -4.69
CA ALA A 252 -6.56 -11.98 -5.95
C ALA A 252 -5.08 -11.67 -6.17
N THR A 253 -4.65 -11.58 -7.41
CA THR A 253 -3.28 -11.23 -7.79
C THR A 253 -3.30 -10.21 -8.92
N THR A 254 -2.50 -9.17 -8.78
CA THR A 254 -2.29 -8.16 -9.82
C THR A 254 -0.79 -7.95 -10.00
N SER A 255 -0.35 -7.77 -11.24
CA SER A 255 1.06 -7.62 -11.58
C SER A 255 1.31 -6.40 -12.45
N TRP A 256 2.47 -5.78 -12.26
CA TRP A 256 3.00 -4.67 -13.01
C TRP A 256 4.39 -5.04 -13.52
N SER A 257 4.73 -4.57 -14.72
CA SER A 257 6.11 -4.58 -15.20
C SER A 257 6.44 -3.23 -15.83
N LYS A 258 7.70 -2.82 -15.73
CA LYS A 258 8.18 -1.55 -16.28
C LYS A 258 7.95 -1.43 -17.79
N GLN A 259 7.97 -2.55 -18.52
CA GLN A 259 7.70 -2.58 -19.96
C GLN A 259 6.22 -2.38 -20.29
N GLN A 260 5.33 -2.96 -19.49
CA GLN A 260 3.88 -2.94 -19.73
C GLN A 260 3.20 -1.73 -19.07
N GLY A 261 3.84 -1.14 -18.04
CA GLY A 261 3.21 -0.18 -17.16
C GLY A 261 2.07 -0.79 -16.35
N PHE A 262 1.24 0.07 -15.77
CA PHE A 262 -0.08 -0.32 -15.30
C PHE A 262 -0.95 -0.40 -16.54
N GLY A 263 -1.17 -1.61 -17.07
CA GLY A 263 -2.00 -1.79 -18.26
C GLY A 263 -3.26 -0.92 -18.17
N VAL A 264 -3.53 -0.13 -19.20
CA VAL A 264 -4.69 0.76 -19.23
C VAL A 264 -5.94 -0.10 -19.03
N PRO A 265 -6.85 0.23 -18.08
CA PRO A 265 -8.12 -0.47 -17.93
C PRO A 265 -8.95 -0.48 -19.22
#